data_AF-A0A9D2VX31-F1
#
_entry.id   AF-A0A9D2VX31-F1
#
_cell.length_a   1.000
_cell.length_b   1.000
_cell.length_c   1.000
_cell.angle_alpha   90.00
_cell.angle_beta   90.00
_cell.angle_gamma   90.00
#
_symmetry.space_group_name_H-M   'P 1'
#
loop_
_entity.id
_entity.type
_entity.pdbx_description
1 polymer ?
#
loop_
_entity_poly.entity_id
_entity_poly.type
_entity_poly.pdbx_seq_one_letter_code
_entity_poly.pdbx_strand_id
1 'polypeptide(L)'
;MKKMIAAALTVLLLYGLYRFSLPSLTEEQAGFTEKISQEEKEKKDDRTAALQEKGFPQSVAERLDEDTVNQIYEKMETDQTESMAVCRGSYFVEFPSAFTGTVQIEETKTPSSQLEISADALSYISSAGEITGCDVSIVYEWLSKPGNQNEDMMAIGWEPGLLTYSGYMRSSQKVENLNSGKEVYYGFSSEASLAGTGKIGWYINLQSPDITPKMQDHPGGSAYISFIPAKPLEAPFESKADIQLVYSHSGREAVMALPLAGE
;
A
#
# COMPACT_ATOMS: atom_id res chain seq x y z
N MET A 1 -15.33 9.94 -65.90
CA MET A 1 -15.83 9.62 -64.54
C MET A 1 -16.09 8.14 -64.26
N LYS A 2 -16.54 7.29 -65.21
CA LYS A 2 -16.82 5.86 -64.92
C LYS A 2 -15.60 4.95 -64.65
N LYS A 3 -14.39 5.32 -65.09
CA LYS A 3 -13.17 4.49 -64.87
C LYS A 3 -12.52 4.65 -63.49
N MET A 4 -12.74 5.77 -62.78
CA MET A 4 -12.18 5.97 -61.43
C MET A 4 -12.99 5.28 -60.34
N ILE A 5 -14.29 5.06 -60.54
CA ILE A 5 -15.16 4.38 -59.57
C ILE A 5 -14.84 2.87 -59.51
N ALA A 6 -14.50 2.25 -60.64
CA ALA A 6 -14.12 0.83 -60.69
C ALA A 6 -12.80 0.53 -59.95
N ALA A 7 -11.82 1.44 -60.02
CA ALA A 7 -10.55 1.27 -59.30
C ALA A 7 -10.73 1.42 -57.78
N ALA A 8 -11.55 2.37 -57.33
CA ALA A 8 -11.82 2.58 -55.90
C ALA A 8 -12.59 1.41 -55.26
N LEU A 9 -13.56 0.82 -55.97
CA LEU A 9 -14.29 -0.35 -55.47
C LEU A 9 -13.41 -1.59 -55.37
N THR A 10 -12.46 -1.77 -56.30
CA THR A 10 -11.57 -2.93 -56.31
C THR A 10 -10.56 -2.88 -55.16
N VAL A 11 -10.05 -1.68 -54.83
CA VAL A 11 -9.15 -1.48 -53.68
C VAL A 11 -9.88 -1.71 -52.36
N LEU A 12 -11.14 -1.27 -52.21
CA LEU A 12 -11.95 -1.51 -51.01
C LEU A 12 -12.32 -2.98 -50.81
N LEU A 13 -12.62 -3.72 -51.89
CA LEU A 13 -12.86 -5.17 -51.85
C LEU A 13 -11.59 -5.95 -51.50
N LEU A 14 -10.43 -5.55 -52.03
CA LEU A 14 -9.14 -6.14 -51.67
C LEU A 14 -8.76 -5.84 -50.21
N TYR A 15 -9.01 -4.62 -49.71
CA TYR A 15 -8.75 -4.26 -48.31
C TYR A 15 -9.70 -4.96 -47.33
N GLY A 16 -10.97 -5.14 -47.73
CA GLY A 16 -11.95 -5.90 -46.97
C GLY A 16 -11.61 -7.40 -46.89
N LEU A 17 -11.15 -7.99 -48.00
CA LEU A 17 -10.72 -9.39 -48.03
C LEU A 17 -9.39 -9.62 -47.27
N TYR A 18 -8.46 -8.65 -47.31
CA TYR A 18 -7.20 -8.74 -46.55
C TYR A 18 -7.41 -8.66 -45.03
N ARG A 19 -8.42 -7.91 -44.56
CA ARG A 19 -8.83 -7.93 -43.14
C ARG A 19 -9.55 -9.21 -42.72
N PHE A 20 -10.19 -9.92 -43.64
CA PHE A 20 -10.87 -11.19 -43.36
C PHE A 20 -9.96 -12.42 -43.52
N SER A 21 -8.75 -12.27 -44.08
CA SER A 21 -7.78 -13.36 -44.25
C SER A 21 -6.55 -13.26 -43.34
N LEU A 22 -6.54 -12.35 -42.37
CA LEU A 22 -5.54 -12.34 -41.29
C LEU A 22 -6.10 -13.16 -40.12
N PRO A 23 -5.50 -14.31 -39.78
CA PRO A 23 -5.69 -14.88 -38.45
C PRO A 23 -5.25 -13.83 -37.42
N SER A 24 -6.21 -13.34 -36.66
CA SER A 24 -6.11 -12.86 -35.28
C SER A 24 -4.76 -12.25 -34.82
N LEU A 25 -4.43 -11.06 -35.34
CA LEU A 25 -3.51 -10.11 -34.66
C LEU A 25 -3.90 -9.87 -33.18
N THR A 26 -5.17 -10.11 -32.83
CA THR A 26 -5.71 -10.04 -31.46
C THR A 26 -5.39 -11.25 -30.60
N GLU A 27 -5.27 -12.47 -31.14
CA GLU A 27 -4.96 -13.68 -30.34
C GLU A 27 -3.47 -13.79 -30.05
N GLU A 28 -2.62 -13.39 -31.00
CA GLU A 28 -1.16 -13.38 -30.81
C GLU A 28 -0.74 -12.29 -29.81
N GLN A 29 -1.38 -11.11 -29.85
CA GLN A 29 -1.19 -10.07 -28.85
C GLN A 29 -1.77 -10.46 -27.48
N ALA A 30 -2.94 -11.11 -27.43
CA ALA A 30 -3.50 -11.62 -26.18
C ALA A 30 -2.61 -12.69 -25.55
N GLY A 31 -2.13 -13.66 -26.33
CA GLY A 31 -1.23 -14.71 -25.85
C GLY A 31 0.15 -14.20 -25.44
N PHE A 32 0.65 -13.12 -26.06
CA PHE A 32 1.89 -12.46 -25.64
C PHE A 32 1.70 -11.68 -24.32
N THR A 33 0.58 -10.99 -24.17
CA THR A 33 0.23 -10.25 -22.95
C THR A 33 -0.02 -11.21 -21.77
N GLU A 34 -0.67 -12.34 -22.04
CA GLU A 34 -0.94 -13.38 -21.04
C GLU A 34 0.35 -14.08 -20.57
N LYS A 35 1.30 -14.34 -21.47
CA LYS A 35 2.62 -14.88 -21.10
C LYS A 35 3.45 -13.91 -20.27
N ILE A 36 3.51 -12.63 -20.65
CA ILE A 36 4.24 -11.62 -19.88
C ILE A 36 3.65 -11.49 -18.48
N SER A 37 2.32 -11.42 -18.35
CA SER A 37 1.66 -11.33 -17.04
C SER A 37 1.81 -12.60 -16.18
N GLN A 38 1.98 -13.78 -16.78
CA GLN A 38 2.34 -15.00 -16.05
C GLN A 38 3.81 -14.99 -15.59
N GLU A 39 4.74 -14.58 -16.44
CA GLU A 39 6.18 -14.50 -16.09
C GLU A 39 6.46 -13.43 -15.02
N GLU A 40 5.77 -12.29 -15.06
CA GLU A 40 5.84 -11.24 -14.02
C GLU A 40 5.30 -11.75 -12.68
N LYS A 41 4.18 -12.47 -12.72
CA LYS A 41 3.60 -13.10 -11.53
C LYS A 41 4.52 -14.16 -10.91
N GLU A 42 5.12 -15.04 -11.71
CA GLU A 42 6.08 -16.05 -11.22
C GLU A 42 7.30 -15.40 -10.56
N LYS A 43 7.84 -14.31 -11.13
CA LYS A 43 8.94 -13.56 -10.51
C LYS A 43 8.56 -12.91 -9.18
N LYS A 44 7.35 -12.37 -9.07
CA LYS A 44 6.85 -11.81 -7.80
C LYS A 44 6.74 -12.91 -6.75
N ASP A 45 6.21 -14.07 -7.11
CA ASP A 45 6.02 -15.20 -6.20
C ASP A 45 7.38 -15.73 -5.69
N ASP A 46 8.38 -15.88 -6.57
CA ASP A 46 9.74 -16.28 -6.19
C ASP A 46 10.42 -15.26 -5.25
N ARG A 47 10.32 -13.96 -5.56
CA ARG A 47 10.87 -12.89 -4.70
C ARG A 47 10.18 -12.83 -3.34
N THR A 48 8.86 -13.02 -3.32
CA THR A 48 8.06 -13.06 -2.10
C THR A 48 8.46 -14.25 -1.23
N ALA A 49 8.75 -15.41 -1.82
CA ALA A 49 9.26 -16.58 -1.11
C ALA A 49 10.64 -16.30 -0.49
N ALA A 50 11.57 -15.71 -1.25
CA ALA A 50 12.89 -15.34 -0.73
C ALA A 50 12.81 -14.33 0.44
N LEU A 51 11.92 -13.34 0.34
CA LEU A 51 11.67 -12.40 1.43
C LEU A 51 11.13 -13.10 2.69
N GLN A 52 10.23 -14.07 2.53
CA GLN A 52 9.70 -14.86 3.64
C GLN A 52 10.75 -15.73 4.32
N GLU A 53 11.69 -16.30 3.57
CA GLU A 53 12.82 -17.06 4.14
C GLU A 53 13.65 -16.19 5.09
N LYS A 54 13.68 -14.88 4.86
CA LYS A 54 14.35 -13.88 5.71
C LYS A 54 13.45 -13.30 6.82
N GLY A 55 12.18 -13.72 6.92
CA GLY A 55 11.26 -13.29 7.97
C GLY A 55 10.25 -12.22 7.55
N PHE A 56 10.19 -11.84 6.27
CA PHE A 56 9.19 -10.88 5.79
C PHE A 56 7.76 -11.45 5.92
N PRO A 57 6.80 -10.71 6.51
CA PRO A 57 5.44 -11.21 6.68
C PRO A 57 4.71 -11.41 5.34
N GLN A 58 4.19 -12.63 5.13
CA GLN A 58 3.33 -12.95 3.99
C GLN A 58 2.15 -11.96 3.85
N SER A 59 1.52 -11.61 4.97
CA SER A 59 0.39 -10.68 5.01
C SER A 59 0.73 -9.28 4.50
N VAL A 60 1.99 -8.85 4.62
CA VAL A 60 2.46 -7.58 4.04
C VAL A 60 2.71 -7.77 2.55
N ALA A 61 3.42 -8.84 2.15
CA ALA A 61 3.79 -9.08 0.76
C ALA A 61 2.56 -9.20 -0.18
N GLU A 62 1.48 -9.84 0.28
CA GLU A 62 0.24 -9.99 -0.48
C GLU A 62 -0.44 -8.66 -0.83
N ARG A 63 -0.19 -7.60 -0.04
CA ARG A 63 -0.80 -6.27 -0.22
C ARG A 63 0.05 -5.34 -1.07
N LEU A 64 1.33 -5.66 -1.22
CA LEU A 64 2.26 -4.88 -2.02
C LEU A 64 2.10 -5.27 -3.49
N ASP A 65 2.14 -4.28 -4.35
CA ASP A 65 2.29 -4.51 -5.78
C ASP A 65 3.68 -5.05 -6.11
N GLU A 66 3.83 -5.55 -7.33
CA GLU A 66 5.07 -6.17 -7.78
C GLU A 66 6.28 -5.24 -7.72
N ASP A 67 6.16 -3.98 -8.14
CA ASP A 67 7.28 -3.04 -8.14
C ASP A 67 7.81 -2.81 -6.73
N THR A 68 6.91 -2.69 -5.75
CA THR A 68 7.27 -2.53 -4.35
C THR A 68 7.97 -3.78 -3.80
N VAL A 69 7.44 -4.98 -4.08
CA VAL A 69 8.09 -6.25 -3.71
C VAL A 69 9.49 -6.37 -4.33
N ASN A 70 9.63 -5.97 -5.60
CA ASN A 70 10.90 -6.00 -6.32
C ASN A 70 11.93 -5.07 -5.69
N GLN A 71 11.54 -3.84 -5.34
CA GLN A 71 12.45 -2.88 -4.69
C GLN A 71 12.91 -3.36 -3.31
N ILE A 72 12.00 -3.94 -2.51
CA ILE A 72 12.34 -4.52 -1.21
C ILE A 72 13.33 -5.68 -1.37
N TYR A 73 13.06 -6.57 -2.33
CA TYR A 73 13.95 -7.69 -2.65
C TYR A 73 15.33 -7.20 -3.09
N GLU A 74 15.42 -6.22 -3.99
CA GLU A 74 16.68 -5.66 -4.45
C GLU A 74 17.47 -4.98 -3.31
N LYS A 75 16.76 -4.29 -2.40
CA LYS A 75 17.38 -3.72 -1.18
C LYS A 75 17.91 -4.82 -0.27
N MET A 76 17.12 -5.87 -0.01
CA MET A 76 17.52 -7.01 0.81
C MET A 76 18.81 -7.64 0.30
N GLU A 77 18.91 -7.87 -1.01
CA GLU A 77 20.11 -8.42 -1.65
C GLU A 77 21.30 -7.46 -1.58
N THR A 78 21.07 -6.16 -1.84
CA THR A 78 22.13 -5.13 -1.82
C THR A 78 22.72 -4.96 -0.42
N ASP A 79 21.85 -4.94 0.60
CA ASP A 79 22.24 -4.71 1.99
C ASP A 79 22.69 -6.01 2.69
N GLN A 80 22.69 -7.15 1.99
CA GLN A 80 23.04 -8.47 2.52
C GLN A 80 22.25 -8.80 3.80
N THR A 81 20.93 -8.59 3.73
CA THR A 81 20.03 -8.84 4.85
C THR A 81 20.02 -10.32 5.19
N GLU A 82 20.34 -10.63 6.44
CA GLU A 82 20.38 -12.00 6.94
C GLU A 82 19.06 -12.41 7.58
N SER A 83 18.41 -11.47 8.27
CA SER A 83 17.08 -11.66 8.87
C SER A 83 16.30 -10.36 8.92
N MET A 84 15.00 -10.48 9.17
CA MET A 84 14.10 -9.37 9.40
C MET A 84 13.37 -9.55 10.73
N ALA A 85 13.40 -8.52 11.56
CA ALA A 85 12.63 -8.47 12.80
C ALA A 85 11.32 -7.71 12.56
N VAL A 86 10.21 -8.17 13.18
CA VAL A 86 8.88 -7.59 12.94
C VAL A 86 8.17 -7.31 14.26
N CYS A 87 7.75 -6.06 14.45
CA CYS A 87 6.84 -5.65 15.51
C CYS A 87 5.46 -5.35 14.91
N ARG A 88 4.42 -5.90 15.52
CA ARG A 88 3.04 -5.77 15.04
C ARG A 88 2.20 -4.98 16.03
N GLY A 89 1.40 -4.05 15.53
CA GLY A 89 0.37 -3.33 16.27
C GLY A 89 -1.00 -3.53 15.62
N SER A 90 -2.02 -3.78 16.44
CA SER A 90 -3.42 -3.80 16.02
C SER A 90 -4.21 -2.90 16.96
N TYR A 91 -4.91 -1.93 16.39
CA TYR A 91 -5.58 -0.85 17.11
C TYR A 91 -7.01 -0.71 16.62
N PHE A 92 -7.94 -0.70 17.56
CA PHE A 92 -9.36 -0.47 17.32
C PHE A 92 -9.73 0.88 17.93
N VAL A 93 -10.21 1.78 17.08
CA VAL A 93 -10.42 3.18 17.42
C VAL A 93 -11.92 3.48 17.43
N GLU A 94 -12.36 4.17 18.48
CA GLU A 94 -13.70 4.73 18.61
C GLU A 94 -13.63 6.25 18.72
N PHE A 95 -14.31 6.93 17.80
CA PHE A 95 -14.47 8.38 17.85
C PHE A 95 -15.76 8.75 18.60
N PRO A 96 -15.69 9.64 19.60
CA PRO A 96 -16.86 9.97 20.40
C PRO A 96 -17.94 10.66 19.55
N SER A 97 -19.22 10.44 19.87
CA SER A 97 -20.29 11.14 19.16
C SER A 97 -20.35 12.64 19.50
N ALA A 98 -19.99 13.02 20.73
CA ALA A 98 -19.94 14.41 21.19
C ALA A 98 -18.55 15.06 20.96
N PHE A 99 -18.54 16.36 20.65
CA PHE A 99 -17.30 17.16 20.45
C PHE A 99 -16.42 17.31 21.69
N THR A 100 -16.88 16.85 22.85
CA THR A 100 -16.16 16.92 24.13
C THR A 100 -15.64 15.57 24.63
N GLY A 101 -15.82 14.49 23.87
CA GLY A 101 -15.35 13.15 24.26
C GLY A 101 -13.89 12.89 23.87
N THR A 102 -13.27 11.91 24.53
CA THR A 102 -11.91 11.42 24.24
C THR A 102 -11.96 10.25 23.26
N VAL A 103 -11.09 10.24 22.24
CA VAL A 103 -10.90 9.10 21.34
C VAL A 103 -10.43 7.90 22.15
N GLN A 104 -11.11 6.76 22.00
CA GLN A 104 -10.71 5.51 22.65
C GLN A 104 -9.91 4.65 21.67
N ILE A 105 -8.86 4.00 22.18
CA ILE A 105 -7.98 3.12 21.42
C ILE A 105 -7.82 1.85 22.24
N GLU A 106 -8.14 0.71 21.63
CA GLU A 106 -8.07 -0.61 22.26
C GLU A 106 -7.27 -1.56 21.37
N GLU A 107 -6.63 -2.57 21.95
CA GLU A 107 -5.88 -3.60 21.20
C GLU A 107 -6.77 -4.76 20.73
N THR A 108 -8.04 -4.77 21.15
CA THR A 108 -9.01 -5.82 20.83
C THR A 108 -10.32 -5.20 20.38
N LYS A 109 -10.96 -5.82 19.38
CA LYS A 109 -12.21 -5.33 18.82
C LYS A 109 -13.35 -5.38 19.84
N THR A 110 -14.05 -4.27 19.97
CA THR A 110 -15.29 -4.15 20.74
C THR A 110 -16.46 -3.72 19.83
N PRO A 111 -17.72 -3.91 20.23
CA PRO A 111 -18.86 -3.58 19.38
C PRO A 111 -18.97 -2.10 18.98
N SER A 112 -18.33 -1.20 19.72
CA SER A 112 -18.31 0.24 19.45
C SER A 112 -17.13 0.68 18.59
N SER A 113 -16.15 -0.21 18.32
CA SER A 113 -15.01 0.10 17.44
C SER A 113 -15.48 0.49 16.05
N GLN A 114 -14.95 1.59 15.53
CA GLN A 114 -15.36 2.13 14.24
C GLN A 114 -14.28 1.97 13.18
N LEU A 115 -13.02 2.05 13.58
CA LEU A 115 -11.85 1.97 12.72
C LEU A 115 -10.89 0.93 13.27
N GLU A 116 -10.42 0.05 12.40
CA GLU A 116 -9.32 -0.88 12.67
C GLU A 116 -8.07 -0.38 11.95
N ILE A 117 -6.94 -0.37 12.65
CA ILE A 117 -5.62 -0.06 12.11
C ILE A 117 -4.68 -1.20 12.49
N SER A 118 -4.07 -1.81 11.50
CA SER A 118 -3.00 -2.79 11.68
C SER A 118 -1.71 -2.23 11.10
N ALA A 119 -0.61 -2.34 11.83
CA ALA A 119 0.69 -1.87 11.39
C ALA A 119 1.80 -2.86 11.72
N ASP A 120 2.73 -3.01 10.79
CA ASP A 120 3.94 -3.82 10.92
C ASP A 120 5.15 -2.90 10.77
N ALA A 121 6.04 -2.87 11.76
CA ALA A 121 7.38 -2.28 11.66
C ALA A 121 8.39 -3.40 11.40
N LEU A 122 9.06 -3.34 10.26
CA LEU A 122 9.99 -4.34 9.76
C LEU A 122 11.41 -3.77 9.79
N SER A 123 12.33 -4.43 10.48
CA SER A 123 13.74 -4.03 10.53
C SER A 123 14.59 -5.03 9.76
N TYR A 124 15.45 -4.54 8.87
CA TYR A 124 16.36 -5.34 8.06
C TYR A 124 17.67 -5.49 8.82
N ILE A 125 18.09 -6.72 9.11
CA ILE A 125 19.27 -7.01 9.92
C ILE A 125 20.32 -7.68 9.03
N SER A 126 21.51 -7.08 8.93
CA SER A 126 22.62 -7.63 8.17
C SER A 126 23.26 -8.82 8.89
N SER A 127 24.12 -9.56 8.18
CA SER A 127 24.92 -10.64 8.79
C SER A 127 25.86 -10.16 9.92
N ALA A 128 26.15 -8.86 10.00
CA ALA A 128 26.93 -8.25 11.08
C ALA A 128 26.07 -7.91 12.32
N GLY A 129 24.75 -8.13 12.27
CA GLY A 129 23.82 -7.73 13.32
C GLY A 129 23.45 -6.24 13.31
N GLU A 130 23.70 -5.53 12.22
CA GLU A 130 23.33 -4.11 12.08
C GLU A 130 21.95 -3.99 11.43
N ILE A 131 21.12 -3.10 11.96
CA ILE A 131 19.88 -2.68 11.30
C ILE A 131 20.27 -1.77 10.13
N THR A 132 19.91 -2.15 8.90
CA THR A 132 20.26 -1.43 7.65
C THR A 132 19.06 -0.69 7.04
N GLY A 133 17.86 -0.99 7.52
CA GLY A 133 16.61 -0.37 7.07
C GLY A 133 15.49 -0.62 8.05
N CYS A 134 14.46 0.21 7.97
CA CYS A 134 13.20 -0.04 8.63
C CYS A 134 12.04 0.35 7.72
N ASP A 135 11.09 -0.55 7.50
CA ASP A 135 9.88 -0.26 6.75
C ASP A 135 8.66 -0.36 7.66
N VAL A 136 7.64 0.45 7.35
CA VAL A 136 6.37 0.45 8.07
C VAL A 136 5.26 0.19 7.08
N SER A 137 4.54 -0.90 7.27
CA SER A 137 3.33 -1.25 6.54
C SER A 137 2.11 -0.96 7.41
N ILE A 138 1.14 -0.23 6.89
CA ILE A 138 -0.09 0.13 7.57
C ILE A 138 -1.28 -0.30 6.72
N VAL A 139 -2.29 -0.85 7.36
CA VAL A 139 -3.64 -1.03 6.80
C VAL A 139 -4.63 -0.44 7.76
N TYR A 140 -5.62 0.27 7.23
CA TYR A 140 -6.72 0.77 8.02
C TYR A 140 -8.06 0.50 7.32
N GLU A 141 -9.09 0.24 8.11
CA GLU A 141 -10.44 -0.03 7.61
C GLU A 141 -11.48 0.47 8.60
N TRP A 142 -12.40 1.29 8.12
CA TRP A 142 -13.61 1.60 8.85
C TRP A 142 -14.52 0.37 8.84
N LEU A 143 -14.80 -0.16 10.03
CA LEU A 143 -15.69 -1.30 10.28
C LEU A 143 -17.16 -0.98 10.02
N SER A 144 -17.47 0.31 9.88
CA SER A 144 -18.74 0.82 9.40
C SER A 144 -18.52 2.19 8.79
N LYS A 145 -19.30 2.55 7.76
CA LYS A 145 -19.20 3.87 7.14
C LYS A 145 -19.30 5.03 8.16
N PRO A 146 -18.29 5.91 8.24
CA PRO A 146 -18.36 7.06 9.11
C PRO A 146 -19.40 8.07 8.65
N GLY A 147 -20.07 8.72 9.61
CA GLY A 147 -21.10 9.72 9.32
C GLY A 147 -20.55 11.01 8.70
N ASN A 148 -19.34 11.41 9.09
CA ASN A 148 -18.59 12.46 8.40
C ASN A 148 -17.55 11.79 7.49
N GLN A 149 -17.45 12.22 6.24
CA GLN A 149 -16.51 11.65 5.26
C GLN A 149 -15.66 12.74 4.62
N ASN A 150 -15.35 13.78 5.39
CA ASN A 150 -14.37 14.79 5.02
C ASN A 150 -12.98 14.15 4.81
N GLU A 151 -12.04 14.94 4.30
CA GLU A 151 -10.65 14.53 4.16
C GLU A 151 -10.04 14.24 5.54
N ASP A 152 -9.67 12.98 5.74
CA ASP A 152 -8.94 12.51 6.90
C ASP A 152 -7.44 12.63 6.64
N MET A 153 -6.62 12.41 7.67
CA MET A 153 -5.16 12.42 7.51
C MET A 153 -4.55 11.30 8.33
N MET A 154 -3.54 10.65 7.78
CA MET A 154 -2.64 9.78 8.54
C MET A 154 -1.23 10.36 8.54
N ALA A 155 -0.51 10.17 9.65
CA ALA A 155 0.87 10.56 9.78
C ALA A 155 1.69 9.52 10.56
N ILE A 156 2.96 9.39 10.19
CA ILE A 156 3.98 8.68 10.94
C ILE A 156 4.95 9.69 11.54
N GLY A 157 5.17 9.60 12.85
CA GLY A 157 6.23 10.29 13.57
C GLY A 157 7.34 9.32 13.98
N TRP A 158 8.59 9.79 13.99
CA TRP A 158 9.75 9.01 14.42
C TRP A 158 10.78 9.92 15.13
N GLU A 159 11.70 9.31 15.87
CA GLU A 159 12.82 10.05 16.46
C GLU A 159 13.90 10.32 15.39
N PRO A 160 14.20 11.60 15.04
CA PRO A 160 15.15 11.93 13.96
C PRO A 160 16.59 11.47 14.25
N GLY A 161 16.94 11.21 15.51
CA GLY A 161 18.24 10.66 15.91
C GLY A 161 18.35 9.15 15.74
N LEU A 162 17.24 8.45 15.44
CA LEU A 162 17.19 7.01 15.22
C LEU A 162 16.94 6.68 13.75
N LEU A 163 15.94 7.30 13.13
CA LEU A 163 15.54 7.02 11.76
C LEU A 163 15.54 8.29 10.90
N THR A 164 15.76 8.10 9.62
CA THR A 164 15.59 9.10 8.56
C THR A 164 14.68 8.54 7.49
N TYR A 165 13.70 9.32 7.05
CA TYR A 165 12.85 8.94 5.92
C TYR A 165 13.70 8.69 4.68
N SER A 166 13.53 7.54 4.02
CA SER A 166 14.37 7.15 2.88
C SER A 166 14.03 7.91 1.59
N GLY A 167 12.91 8.64 1.58
CA GLY A 167 12.33 9.21 0.35
C GLY A 167 11.27 8.33 -0.28
N TYR A 168 11.04 7.11 0.24
CA TYR A 168 10.09 6.16 -0.34
C TYR A 168 8.83 5.99 0.52
N MET A 169 7.69 6.21 -0.13
CA MET A 169 6.36 5.96 0.40
C MET A 169 5.47 5.50 -0.74
N ARG A 170 4.49 4.65 -0.41
CA ARG A 170 3.35 4.35 -1.27
C ARG A 170 2.09 4.20 -0.43
N SER A 171 0.98 4.78 -0.86
CA SER A 171 -0.31 4.61 -0.21
C SER A 171 -1.40 4.36 -1.24
N SER A 172 -2.45 3.68 -0.81
CA SER A 172 -3.68 3.49 -1.58
C SER A 172 -4.89 3.58 -0.65
N GLN A 173 -6.02 3.97 -1.21
CA GLN A 173 -7.30 4.03 -0.52
C GLN A 173 -8.21 2.96 -1.12
N LYS A 174 -9.12 2.39 -0.33
CA LYS A 174 -10.08 1.40 -0.80
C LYS A 174 -11.48 1.71 -0.30
N VAL A 175 -12.47 1.24 -1.05
CA VAL A 175 -13.87 1.12 -0.62
C VAL A 175 -14.45 -0.18 -1.15
N GLU A 176 -15.46 -0.71 -0.47
CA GLU A 176 -16.28 -1.78 -1.00
C GLU A 176 -17.36 -1.20 -1.92
N ASN A 177 -17.43 -1.65 -3.17
CA ASN A 177 -18.53 -1.30 -4.07
C ASN A 177 -19.72 -2.24 -3.82
N LEU A 178 -20.79 -1.69 -3.24
CA LEU A 178 -21.98 -2.45 -2.87
C LEU A 178 -22.75 -3.04 -4.06
N ASN A 179 -22.52 -2.53 -5.27
CA ASN A 179 -23.18 -3.04 -6.47
C ASN A 179 -22.50 -4.33 -7.00
N SER A 180 -21.19 -4.46 -6.80
CA SER A 180 -20.40 -5.60 -7.27
C SER A 180 -19.92 -6.52 -6.14
N GLY A 181 -19.98 -6.07 -4.89
CA GLY A 181 -19.40 -6.74 -3.73
C GLY A 181 -17.87 -6.81 -3.76
N LYS A 182 -17.21 -5.94 -4.53
CA LYS A 182 -15.74 -5.94 -4.71
C LYS A 182 -15.11 -4.71 -4.09
N GLU A 183 -13.90 -4.90 -3.56
CA GLU A 183 -13.04 -3.79 -3.20
C GLU A 183 -12.57 -3.04 -4.46
N VAL A 184 -12.56 -1.72 -4.37
CA VAL A 184 -12.05 -0.82 -5.40
C VAL A 184 -11.00 0.07 -4.77
N TYR A 185 -9.79 0.01 -5.32
CA TYR A 185 -8.64 0.78 -4.87
C TYR A 185 -8.50 2.06 -5.70
N TYR A 186 -8.17 3.17 -5.06
CA TYR A 186 -8.06 4.50 -5.65
C TYR A 186 -7.11 5.38 -4.81
N GLY A 187 -6.92 6.64 -5.21
CA GLY A 187 -6.17 7.61 -4.40
C GLY A 187 -4.72 7.20 -4.13
N PHE A 188 -4.07 6.61 -5.15
CA PHE A 188 -2.68 6.19 -5.05
C PHE A 188 -1.76 7.41 -4.89
N SER A 189 -0.89 7.39 -3.88
CA SER A 189 0.15 8.40 -3.69
C SER A 189 1.49 7.74 -3.46
N SER A 190 2.56 8.32 -3.99
CA SER A 190 3.93 7.95 -3.68
C SER A 190 4.69 9.07 -2.96
N GLU A 191 3.99 10.15 -2.60
CA GLU A 191 4.57 11.34 -2.00
C GLU A 191 3.75 11.76 -0.78
N ALA A 192 4.44 12.27 0.24
CA ALA A 192 3.81 12.79 1.44
C ALA A 192 3.18 14.17 1.16
N SER A 193 1.96 14.38 1.67
CA SER A 193 1.30 15.70 1.62
C SER A 193 1.81 16.64 2.72
N LEU A 194 2.36 16.07 3.79
CA LEU A 194 2.92 16.77 4.94
C LEU A 194 4.29 16.15 5.24
N ALA A 195 5.37 16.93 5.22
CA ALA A 195 6.71 16.43 5.54
C ALA A 195 7.46 17.42 6.43
N GLY A 196 8.11 16.89 7.47
CA GLY A 196 8.96 17.64 8.39
C GLY A 196 10.00 16.73 9.04
N THR A 197 10.93 17.31 9.80
CA THR A 197 11.93 16.53 10.55
C THR A 197 11.23 15.68 11.61
N GLY A 198 11.22 14.36 11.43
CA GLY A 198 10.60 13.42 12.38
C GLY A 198 9.10 13.18 12.17
N LYS A 199 8.50 13.66 11.08
CA LYS A 199 7.09 13.39 10.76
C LYS A 199 6.83 13.45 9.25
N ILE A 200 6.07 12.47 8.73
CA ILE A 200 5.44 12.53 7.42
C ILE A 200 3.95 12.22 7.55
N GLY A 201 3.14 12.76 6.65
CA GLY A 201 1.71 12.48 6.61
C GLY A 201 1.12 12.67 5.22
N TRP A 202 -0.06 12.11 5.04
CA TRP A 202 -0.82 12.14 3.79
C TRP A 202 -2.30 12.24 4.07
N TYR A 203 -3.03 12.77 3.09
CA TYR A 203 -4.48 12.85 3.16
C TYR A 203 -5.14 11.53 2.76
N ILE A 204 -6.25 11.24 3.40
CA ILE A 204 -7.09 10.06 3.18
C ILE A 204 -8.46 10.53 2.72
N ASN A 205 -8.83 10.15 1.49
CA ASN A 205 -10.22 10.27 1.06
C ASN A 205 -10.94 8.98 1.44
N LEU A 206 -12.10 9.13 2.08
CA LEU A 206 -12.95 8.01 2.46
C LEU A 206 -14.01 7.67 1.40
N GLN A 207 -13.97 8.35 0.25
CA GLN A 207 -14.89 8.15 -0.85
C GLN A 207 -14.13 8.04 -2.17
N SER A 208 -14.39 6.96 -2.90
CA SER A 208 -13.97 6.87 -4.29
C SER A 208 -14.77 7.87 -5.13
N PRO A 209 -14.12 8.65 -6.02
CA PRO A 209 -14.81 9.53 -6.96
C PRO A 209 -15.57 8.76 -8.04
N ASP A 210 -15.20 7.49 -8.27
CA ASP A 210 -15.74 6.66 -9.36
C ASP A 210 -17.00 5.87 -8.94
N ILE A 211 -17.32 5.86 -7.65
CA ILE A 211 -18.47 5.16 -7.09
C ILE A 211 -19.41 6.17 -6.43
N THR A 212 -20.71 6.07 -6.73
CA THR A 212 -21.71 6.95 -6.09
C THR A 212 -21.61 6.84 -4.56
N PRO A 213 -21.61 7.93 -3.79
CA PRO A 213 -21.43 7.90 -2.33
C PRO A 213 -22.33 6.91 -1.58
N LYS A 214 -23.55 6.64 -2.04
CA LYS A 214 -24.47 5.68 -1.40
C LYS A 214 -24.17 4.21 -1.71
N MET A 215 -23.30 3.93 -2.68
CA MET A 215 -22.97 2.59 -3.16
C MET A 215 -21.57 2.13 -2.73
N GLN A 216 -21.01 2.80 -1.72
CA GLN A 216 -19.71 2.48 -1.16
C GLN A 216 -19.78 2.37 0.36
N ASP A 217 -19.09 1.36 0.90
CA ASP A 217 -18.97 1.07 2.34
C ASP A 217 -17.52 0.66 2.69
N HIS A 218 -17.26 0.43 3.97
CA HIS A 218 -15.97 0.00 4.53
C HIS A 218 -14.77 0.77 3.94
N PRO A 219 -14.76 2.12 4.02
CA PRO A 219 -13.63 2.88 3.52
C PRO A 219 -12.37 2.52 4.30
N GLY A 220 -11.27 2.35 3.59
CA GLY A 220 -10.01 1.93 4.16
C GLY A 220 -8.84 2.29 3.27
N GLY A 221 -7.72 1.65 3.50
CA GLY A 221 -6.53 1.84 2.67
C GLY A 221 -5.29 1.20 3.28
N SER A 222 -4.18 1.47 2.63
CA SER A 222 -2.87 1.01 3.05
C SER A 222 -1.80 2.07 2.80
N ALA A 223 -0.72 1.98 3.55
CA ALA A 223 0.49 2.72 3.29
C ALA A 223 1.72 1.86 3.59
N TYR A 224 2.78 2.08 2.83
CA TYR A 224 4.08 1.46 3.02
C TYR A 224 5.13 2.55 2.92
N ILE A 225 5.95 2.68 3.97
CA ILE A 225 6.90 3.79 4.13
C ILE A 225 8.23 3.21 4.55
N SER A 226 9.30 3.73 3.93
CA SER A 226 10.65 3.27 4.21
C SER A 226 11.51 4.30 4.94
N PHE A 227 12.35 3.79 5.82
CA PHE A 227 13.30 4.51 6.64
C PHE A 227 14.67 3.86 6.57
N ILE A 228 15.69 4.68 6.79
CA ILE A 228 17.06 4.24 7.02
C ILE A 228 17.50 4.67 8.42
N PRO A 229 18.39 3.93 9.08
CA PRO A 229 19.01 4.36 10.33
C PRO A 229 19.71 5.72 10.15
N ALA A 230 19.51 6.65 11.08
CA ALA A 230 20.21 7.93 11.11
C ALA A 230 21.68 7.79 11.54
N LYS A 231 22.00 6.68 12.22
CA LYS A 231 23.31 6.24 12.68
C LYS A 231 23.32 4.71 12.69
N PRO A 232 24.48 4.03 12.72
CA PRO A 232 24.52 2.59 12.91
C PRO A 232 23.71 2.17 14.14
N LEU A 233 22.80 1.21 13.95
CA LEU A 233 21.98 0.62 15.00
C LEU A 233 22.31 -0.88 15.03
N GLU A 234 22.75 -1.38 16.18
CA GLU A 234 23.03 -2.80 16.37
C GLU A 234 21.81 -3.51 16.95
N ALA A 235 21.53 -4.73 16.49
CA ALA A 235 20.55 -5.65 17.09
C ALA A 235 21.24 -6.54 18.15
N PRO A 236 20.62 -6.81 19.31
CA PRO A 236 19.31 -6.34 19.77
C PRO A 236 19.23 -4.83 19.99
N PHE A 237 18.14 -4.25 19.51
CA PHE A 237 17.87 -2.83 19.69
C PHE A 237 16.63 -2.66 20.57
N GLU A 238 16.86 -2.44 21.87
CA GLU A 238 15.79 -1.98 22.77
C GLU A 238 15.61 -0.45 22.61
N SER A 239 14.79 -0.06 21.64
CA SER A 239 14.30 1.33 21.58
C SER A 239 13.28 1.57 22.69
N LYS A 240 13.41 2.69 23.41
CA LYS A 240 12.27 3.29 24.14
C LYS A 240 11.45 4.23 23.27
N ALA A 241 11.89 4.48 22.04
CA ALA A 241 11.24 5.36 21.10
C ALA A 241 10.43 4.55 20.11
N ASP A 242 9.12 4.73 20.17
CA ASP A 242 8.16 4.12 19.25
C ASP A 242 8.00 4.98 18.00
N ILE A 243 7.65 4.31 16.91
CA ILE A 243 7.05 4.96 15.75
C ILE A 243 5.65 5.39 16.15
N GLN A 244 5.35 6.69 16.02
CA GLN A 244 4.02 7.23 16.33
C GLN A 244 3.14 7.17 15.09
N LEU A 245 2.07 6.41 15.17
CA LEU A 245 1.02 6.38 14.15
C LEU A 245 -0.09 7.33 14.58
N VAL A 246 -0.46 8.27 13.71
CA VAL A 246 -1.53 9.24 13.98
C VAL A 246 -2.58 9.11 12.90
N TYR A 247 -3.83 8.90 13.32
CA TYR A 247 -5.00 9.00 12.44
C TYR A 247 -5.89 10.16 12.89
N SER A 248 -6.16 11.10 12.00
CA SER A 248 -7.02 12.25 12.26
C SER A 248 -8.32 12.12 11.48
N HIS A 249 -9.42 12.04 12.23
CA HIS A 249 -10.78 12.04 11.70
C HIS A 249 -11.53 13.27 12.15
N SER A 250 -11.99 14.10 11.21
CA SER A 250 -12.77 15.32 11.54
C SER A 250 -12.08 16.23 12.58
N GLY A 251 -10.74 16.30 12.56
CA GLY A 251 -9.94 17.09 13.49
C GLY A 251 -9.69 16.44 14.87
N ARG A 252 -10.02 15.16 15.05
CA ARG A 252 -9.70 14.40 16.26
C ARG A 252 -8.67 13.33 15.95
N GLU A 253 -7.65 13.25 16.79
CA GLU A 253 -6.51 12.37 16.57
C GLU A 253 -6.56 11.13 17.46
N ALA A 254 -6.37 9.97 16.85
CA ALA A 254 -5.92 8.76 17.51
C ALA A 254 -4.40 8.68 17.36
N VAL A 255 -3.67 8.58 18.47
CA VAL A 255 -2.21 8.44 18.48
C VAL A 255 -1.87 7.07 19.05
N MET A 256 -1.17 6.26 18.26
CA MET A 256 -0.80 4.88 18.58
C MET A 256 0.71 4.76 18.56
N ALA A 257 1.25 3.93 19.44
CA ALA A 257 2.67 3.65 19.54
C ALA A 257 2.97 2.28 18.93
N LEU A 258 3.81 2.26 17.90
CA LEU A 258 4.32 1.06 17.25
C LEU A 258 5.81 0.89 17.61
N PRO A 259 6.17 -0.13 18.40
CA PRO A 259 7.57 -0.38 18.72
C PRO A 259 8.41 -0.62 17.47
N LEU A 260 9.65 -0.15 17.50
CA LEU A 260 10.65 -0.53 16.50
C LEU A 260 11.16 -1.93 16.80
N ALA A 261 11.27 -2.78 15.79
CA ALA A 261 11.84 -4.11 15.95
C ALA A 261 13.38 -4.06 15.95
N GLY A 262 14.02 -4.80 16.85
CA GLY A 262 15.43 -5.14 16.80
C GLY A 262 15.64 -6.28 17.78
N GLU A 263 15.72 -7.51 17.26
CA GLU A 263 15.73 -8.76 18.05
C GLU A 263 16.78 -8.79 19.15
#